data_AF-A0A7J4MKV7-F1
#
_entry.id   AF-A0A7J4MKV7-F1
#
_cell.length_a   1.000
_cell.length_b   1.000
_cell.length_c   1.000
_cell.angle_alpha   90.00
_cell.angle_beta   90.00
_cell.angle_gamma   90.00
#
_symmetry.space_group_name_H-M   'P 1'
#
loop_
_entity.id
_entity.type
_entity.pdbx_description
1 polymer ?
#
loop_
_entity_poly.entity_id
_entity_poly.type
_entity_poly.pdbx_seq_one_letter_code
_entity_poly.pdbx_strand_id
1 'polypeptide(L)'
;ANGFTYVEYYRSRGMDVAHFAPNLSFFFSNGLDPEYTVIGRVARRIWAVAMRDLYGADERSQKLKYHIQTSGRSLHAQEIDFNDIRTTLQALLAIQDNANSLHTNAYDEAITTPTEESVRRALAIQLIVNKESGWTKTENPMQGSFIVEELTDLVEEAVLQEFEALSRRGGVLGAMETMYQRGKIQDESMYYEHLKHDGTLPIIGVNTFLNPNAQDFDENAADEFDM
;
A
#
# COMPACT_ATOMS: atom_id res chain seq x y z
N ALA A 1 4.92 -13.51 -3.36
CA ALA A 1 6.12 -14.35 -3.21
C ALA A 1 6.36 -14.78 -1.75
N ASN A 2 6.74 -13.88 -0.83
CA ASN A 2 7.09 -14.24 0.55
C ASN A 2 6.01 -15.08 1.28
N GLY A 3 4.72 -14.77 1.09
CA GLY A 3 3.62 -15.56 1.65
C GLY A 3 3.67 -17.03 1.23
N PHE A 4 3.93 -17.31 -0.05
CA PHE A 4 4.10 -18.68 -0.54
C PHE A 4 5.37 -19.34 -0.02
N THR A 5 6.47 -18.58 0.14
CA THR A 5 7.68 -19.09 0.78
C THR A 5 7.41 -19.57 2.21
N TYR A 6 6.58 -18.85 2.98
CA TYR A 6 6.15 -19.30 4.29
C TYR A 6 5.26 -20.54 4.24
N VAL A 7 4.34 -20.63 3.27
CA VAL A 7 3.51 -21.83 3.06
C VAL A 7 4.40 -23.04 2.79
N GLU A 8 5.35 -22.93 1.86
CA GLU A 8 6.28 -24.01 1.53
C GLU A 8 7.16 -24.39 2.71
N TYR A 9 7.63 -23.41 3.48
CA TYR A 9 8.40 -23.66 4.69
C TYR A 9 7.61 -24.45 5.73
N TYR A 10 6.35 -24.11 6.01
CA TYR A 10 5.54 -24.88 6.94
C TYR A 10 5.21 -26.28 6.42
N ARG A 11 4.94 -26.42 5.12
CA ARG A 11 4.73 -27.73 4.49
C ARG A 11 5.97 -28.62 4.54
N SER A 12 7.16 -28.06 4.33
CA SER A 12 8.41 -28.82 4.44
C SER A 12 8.67 -29.34 5.86
N ARG A 13 7.97 -28.79 6.86
CA ARG A 13 7.96 -29.25 8.26
C ARG A 13 6.83 -30.25 8.55
N GLY A 14 6.06 -30.67 7.54
CA GLY A 14 4.96 -31.62 7.66
C GLY A 14 3.65 -31.01 8.17
N MET A 15 3.52 -29.67 8.20
CA MET A 15 2.28 -29.03 8.63
C MET A 15 1.23 -29.02 7.52
N ASP A 16 0.00 -29.36 7.89
CA ASP A 16 -1.16 -29.21 7.01
C ASP A 16 -1.48 -27.72 6.81
N VAL A 17 -1.68 -27.33 5.54
CA VAL A 17 -2.03 -25.98 5.11
C VAL A 17 -3.28 -25.47 5.82
N ALA A 18 -4.28 -26.33 6.02
CA ALA A 18 -5.54 -25.96 6.67
C ALA A 18 -5.36 -25.50 8.13
N HIS A 19 -4.27 -25.92 8.80
CA HIS A 19 -4.02 -25.55 10.19
C HIS A 19 -3.39 -24.17 10.37
N PHE A 20 -2.63 -23.68 9.39
CA PHE A 20 -1.89 -22.41 9.54
C PHE A 20 -2.35 -21.32 8.57
N ALA A 21 -2.76 -21.65 7.35
CA ALA A 21 -3.10 -20.66 6.33
C ALA A 21 -4.24 -19.70 6.75
N PRO A 22 -5.31 -20.15 7.45
CA PRO A 22 -6.36 -19.25 7.93
C PRO A 22 -5.88 -18.17 8.91
N ASN A 23 -4.71 -18.36 9.51
CA ASN A 23 -4.09 -17.43 10.45
C ASN A 23 -3.13 -16.44 9.77
N LEU A 24 -2.81 -16.63 8.50
CA LEU A 24 -1.98 -15.68 7.76
C LEU A 24 -2.77 -14.42 7.42
N SER A 25 -2.13 -13.27 7.59
CA SER A 25 -2.63 -11.97 7.16
C SER A 25 -1.53 -11.21 6.43
N PHE A 26 -1.92 -10.30 5.56
CA PHE A 26 -1.02 -9.50 4.76
C PHE A 26 -1.08 -8.03 5.17
N PHE A 27 -0.04 -7.30 4.83
CA PHE A 27 0.03 -5.87 5.09
C PHE A 27 0.57 -5.17 3.85
N PHE A 28 -0.19 -4.19 3.35
CA PHE A 28 0.17 -3.39 2.19
C PHE A 28 0.21 -1.90 2.56
N SER A 29 1.04 -1.16 1.84
CA SER A 29 0.96 0.30 1.79
C SER A 29 0.04 0.72 0.65
N ASN A 30 -0.61 1.88 0.75
CA ASN A 30 -1.51 2.40 -0.28
C ASN A 30 -1.14 3.83 -0.67
N GLY A 31 -0.73 4.03 -1.91
CA GLY A 31 -0.45 5.32 -2.51
C GLY A 31 -1.62 5.84 -3.36
N LEU A 32 -1.31 6.73 -4.30
CA LEU A 32 -2.31 7.37 -5.17
C LEU A 32 -2.27 6.88 -6.63
N ASP A 33 -1.28 6.06 -6.96
CA ASP A 33 -1.13 5.43 -8.28
C ASP A 33 -2.28 4.46 -8.57
N PRO A 34 -2.65 4.26 -9.85
CA PRO A 34 -3.85 3.51 -10.21
C PRO A 34 -3.88 2.08 -9.66
N GLU A 35 -2.74 1.38 -9.59
CA GLU A 35 -2.65 -0.01 -9.13
C GLU A 35 -3.18 -0.22 -7.70
N TYR A 36 -3.14 0.81 -6.87
CA TYR A 36 -3.70 0.77 -5.51
C TYR A 36 -5.23 0.60 -5.49
N THR A 37 -5.90 0.87 -6.61
CA THR A 37 -7.33 0.59 -6.80
C THR A 37 -7.64 -0.91 -6.86
N VAL A 38 -6.65 -1.74 -7.23
CA VAL A 38 -6.87 -3.16 -7.56
C VAL A 38 -5.99 -4.14 -6.78
N ILE A 39 -5.05 -3.63 -5.98
CA ILE A 39 -3.97 -4.42 -5.36
C ILE A 39 -4.49 -5.59 -4.51
N GLY A 40 -5.53 -5.36 -3.70
CA GLY A 40 -6.16 -6.37 -2.87
C GLY A 40 -6.97 -7.38 -3.67
N ARG A 41 -7.70 -6.96 -4.72
CA ARG A 41 -8.35 -7.90 -5.65
C ARG A 41 -7.33 -8.82 -6.34
N VAL A 42 -6.26 -8.26 -6.89
CA VAL A 42 -5.18 -9.03 -7.53
C VAL A 42 -4.54 -9.99 -6.52
N ALA A 43 -4.18 -9.50 -5.32
CA ALA A 43 -3.61 -10.34 -4.27
C ALA A 43 -4.55 -11.49 -3.87
N ARG A 44 -5.85 -11.23 -3.70
CA ARG A 44 -6.86 -12.25 -3.40
C ARG A 44 -6.97 -13.29 -4.53
N ARG A 45 -6.98 -12.87 -5.80
CA ARG A 45 -7.08 -13.77 -6.96
C ARG A 45 -5.88 -14.70 -7.05
N ILE A 46 -4.66 -14.14 -7.01
CA ILE A 46 -3.41 -14.91 -7.06
C ILE A 46 -3.31 -15.88 -5.87
N TRP A 47 -3.61 -15.41 -4.66
CA TRP A 47 -3.54 -16.25 -3.45
C TRP A 47 -4.54 -17.40 -3.52
N ALA A 48 -5.81 -17.12 -3.82
CA ALA A 48 -6.85 -18.15 -3.85
C ALA A 48 -6.56 -19.24 -4.89
N VAL A 49 -6.14 -18.85 -6.10
CA VAL A 49 -5.77 -19.79 -7.18
C VAL A 49 -4.60 -20.67 -6.75
N ALA A 50 -3.50 -20.09 -6.25
CA ALA A 50 -2.35 -20.86 -5.83
C ALA A 50 -2.69 -21.80 -4.65
N MET A 51 -3.38 -21.30 -3.63
CA MET A 51 -3.80 -22.10 -2.47
C MET A 51 -4.68 -23.28 -2.88
N ARG A 52 -5.61 -23.09 -3.82
CA ARG A 52 -6.45 -24.17 -4.35
C ARG A 52 -5.66 -25.16 -5.19
N ASP A 53 -4.96 -24.68 -6.21
CA ASP A 53 -4.46 -25.52 -7.30
C ASP A 53 -3.08 -26.13 -7.01
N LEU A 54 -2.22 -25.43 -6.25
CA LEU A 54 -0.88 -25.91 -5.90
C LEU A 54 -0.82 -26.57 -4.53
N TYR A 55 -1.62 -26.07 -3.58
CA TYR A 55 -1.56 -26.49 -2.19
C TYR A 55 -2.75 -27.35 -1.75
N GLY A 56 -3.78 -27.51 -2.60
CA GLY A 56 -4.97 -28.32 -2.28
C GLY A 56 -5.75 -27.79 -1.08
N ALA A 57 -5.67 -26.48 -0.83
CA ALA A 57 -6.19 -25.86 0.39
C ALA A 57 -7.72 -25.74 0.38
N ASP A 58 -8.31 -25.82 1.56
CA ASP A 58 -9.75 -25.63 1.77
C ASP A 58 -10.18 -24.16 1.54
N GLU A 59 -11.49 -23.93 1.41
CA GLU A 59 -12.05 -22.60 1.11
C GLU A 59 -11.58 -21.53 2.10
N ARG A 60 -11.43 -21.88 3.39
CA ARG A 60 -11.01 -20.91 4.41
C ARG A 60 -9.56 -20.48 4.21
N SER A 61 -8.69 -21.40 3.81
CA SER A 61 -7.26 -21.14 3.56
C SER A 61 -7.01 -20.34 2.26
N GLN A 62 -7.99 -20.32 1.35
CA GLN A 62 -7.96 -19.52 0.13
C GLN A 62 -8.29 -18.04 0.39
N LYS A 63 -8.85 -17.68 1.56
CA LYS A 63 -9.22 -16.29 1.89
C LYS A 63 -7.98 -15.49 2.30
N LEU A 64 -7.65 -14.47 1.50
CA LEU A 64 -6.60 -13.51 1.83
C LEU A 64 -7.22 -12.34 2.61
N LYS A 65 -6.79 -12.18 3.87
CA LYS A 65 -7.12 -11.01 4.70
C LYS A 65 -5.93 -10.08 4.81
N TYR A 66 -6.15 -8.78 4.71
CA TYR A 66 -5.06 -7.81 4.74
C TYR A 66 -5.41 -6.50 5.43
N HIS A 67 -4.36 -5.93 6.03
CA HIS A 67 -4.32 -4.57 6.54
C HIS A 67 -3.76 -3.65 5.45
N ILE A 68 -4.27 -2.42 5.38
CA ILE A 68 -3.64 -1.33 4.63
C ILE A 68 -3.21 -0.21 5.57
N GLN A 69 -2.05 0.37 5.29
CA GLN A 69 -1.67 1.69 5.77
C GLN A 69 -1.49 2.65 4.59
N THR A 70 -2.04 3.86 4.70
CA THR A 70 -1.79 4.94 3.74
C THR A 70 -0.28 5.25 3.63
N SER A 71 0.19 5.69 2.47
CA SER A 71 1.61 5.81 2.21
C SER A 71 2.24 7.02 2.91
N GLY A 72 3.11 6.78 3.91
CA GLY A 72 3.87 7.85 4.57
C GLY A 72 4.79 8.60 3.59
N ARG A 73 5.31 7.91 2.57
CA ARG A 73 6.15 8.49 1.51
C ARG A 73 5.43 9.59 0.71
N SER A 74 4.11 9.54 0.66
CA SER A 74 3.30 10.54 -0.05
C SER A 74 3.05 11.82 0.77
N LEU A 75 3.44 11.84 2.04
CA LEU A 75 3.23 12.98 2.92
C LEU A 75 4.42 13.92 2.86
N HIS A 76 4.15 15.22 2.94
CA HIS A 76 5.16 16.26 2.79
C HIS A 76 5.11 17.26 3.94
N ALA A 77 6.28 17.75 4.35
CA ALA A 77 6.41 18.78 5.36
C ALA A 77 5.93 20.14 4.84
N GLN A 78 6.19 20.43 3.55
CA GLN A 78 5.64 21.60 2.87
C GLN A 78 4.14 21.41 2.61
N GLU A 79 3.36 22.48 2.84
CA GLU A 79 1.90 22.46 2.69
C GLU A 79 1.28 21.25 3.40
N ILE A 80 1.68 21.07 4.68
CA ILE A 80 1.38 19.88 5.49
C ILE A 80 -0.11 19.54 5.54
N ASP A 81 -0.98 20.56 5.51
CA ASP A 81 -2.44 20.38 5.53
C ASP A 81 -2.96 19.62 4.30
N PHE A 82 -2.25 19.63 3.18
CA PHE A 82 -2.63 18.86 1.98
C PHE A 82 -2.50 17.35 2.21
N ASN A 83 -1.79 16.91 3.25
CA ASN A 83 -1.66 15.50 3.58
C ASN A 83 -3.00 14.87 3.97
N ASP A 84 -3.94 15.61 4.57
CA ASP A 84 -5.29 15.09 4.84
C ASP A 84 -6.03 14.74 3.54
N ILE A 85 -5.84 15.52 2.48
CA ILE A 85 -6.43 15.25 1.16
C ILE A 85 -5.82 13.96 0.57
N ARG A 86 -4.49 13.83 0.62
CA ARG A 86 -3.77 12.64 0.15
C ARG A 86 -4.22 11.39 0.91
N THR A 87 -4.24 11.45 2.23
CA THR A 87 -4.69 10.35 3.10
C THR A 87 -6.14 10.01 2.86
N THR A 88 -7.02 10.99 2.63
CA THR A 88 -8.44 10.75 2.31
C THR A 88 -8.61 9.95 1.02
N LEU A 89 -7.88 10.31 -0.04
CA LEU A 89 -7.94 9.58 -1.32
C LEU A 89 -7.39 8.15 -1.17
N GLN A 90 -6.27 7.98 -0.44
CA GLN A 90 -5.68 6.66 -0.17
C GLN A 90 -6.60 5.77 0.66
N ALA A 91 -7.30 6.35 1.66
CA ALA A 91 -8.30 5.67 2.46
C ALA A 91 -9.48 5.22 1.60
N LEU A 92 -9.95 6.08 0.68
CA LEU A 92 -11.03 5.76 -0.24
C LEU A 92 -10.68 4.55 -1.13
N LEU A 93 -9.48 4.55 -1.73
CA LEU A 93 -9.00 3.41 -2.54
C LEU A 93 -8.96 2.11 -1.71
N ALA A 94 -8.41 2.16 -0.50
CA ALA A 94 -8.29 1.01 0.39
C ALA A 94 -9.66 0.42 0.78
N ILE A 95 -10.63 1.29 1.09
CA ILE A 95 -11.99 0.89 1.48
C ILE A 95 -12.75 0.34 0.27
N GLN A 96 -12.65 0.97 -0.90
CA GLN A 96 -13.31 0.50 -2.13
C GLN A 96 -12.78 -0.86 -2.59
N ASP A 97 -11.51 -1.15 -2.35
CA ASP A 97 -10.91 -2.46 -2.61
C ASP A 97 -11.14 -3.46 -1.45
N ASN A 98 -11.99 -3.14 -0.46
CA ASN A 98 -12.37 -4.02 0.64
C ASN A 98 -11.18 -4.50 1.50
N ALA A 99 -10.32 -3.57 1.93
CA ALA A 99 -9.34 -3.86 2.99
C ALA A 99 -10.03 -4.30 4.29
N ASN A 100 -9.44 -5.26 5.03
CA ASN A 100 -10.04 -5.75 6.27
C ASN A 100 -9.82 -4.81 7.45
N SER A 101 -8.73 -4.05 7.43
CA SER A 101 -8.44 -2.99 8.39
C SER A 101 -7.58 -1.91 7.74
N LEU A 102 -7.70 -0.68 8.23
CA LEU A 102 -7.06 0.49 7.65
C LEU A 102 -6.38 1.34 8.72
N HIS A 103 -5.14 1.73 8.46
CA HIS A 103 -4.44 2.81 9.14
C HIS A 103 -4.37 4.01 8.20
N THR A 104 -4.89 5.13 8.66
CA THR A 104 -4.76 6.44 8.00
C THR A 104 -3.70 7.23 8.74
N ASN A 105 -2.66 7.64 8.02
CA ASN A 105 -1.57 8.44 8.55
C ASN A 105 -2.09 9.82 8.96
N ALA A 106 -1.48 10.40 9.97
CA ALA A 106 -1.77 11.76 10.36
C ALA A 106 -1.10 12.75 9.39
N TYR A 107 -1.70 13.93 9.21
CA TYR A 107 -1.19 14.93 8.27
C TYR A 107 0.24 15.40 8.61
N ASP A 108 0.63 15.35 9.89
CA ASP A 108 1.91 15.81 10.43
C ASP A 108 3.02 14.76 10.50
N GLU A 109 2.75 13.53 10.08
CA GLU A 109 3.67 12.39 10.19
C GLU A 109 4.95 12.55 9.34
N ALA A 110 4.96 13.50 8.40
CA ALA A 110 6.16 13.87 7.64
C ALA A 110 7.21 14.63 8.47
N ILE A 111 6.82 15.19 9.62
CA ILE A 111 7.68 16.04 10.47
C ILE A 111 7.91 15.40 11.83
N THR A 112 6.84 14.90 12.47
CA THR A 112 6.91 14.43 13.86
C THR A 112 5.97 13.26 14.12
N THR A 113 6.04 12.71 15.32
CA THR A 113 5.06 11.72 15.78
C THR A 113 3.70 12.40 15.97
N PRO A 114 2.59 11.79 15.53
CA PRO A 114 1.28 12.43 15.57
C PRO A 114 0.83 12.87 16.96
N THR A 115 0.19 14.04 17.04
CA THR A 115 -0.52 14.51 18.24
C THR A 115 -1.90 13.86 18.40
N GLU A 116 -2.53 13.98 19.57
CA GLU A 116 -3.91 13.50 19.77
C GLU A 116 -4.90 14.12 18.77
N GLU A 117 -4.76 15.40 18.46
CA GLU A 117 -5.59 16.10 17.47
C GLU A 117 -5.34 15.58 16.05
N SER A 118 -4.09 15.36 15.68
CA SER A 118 -3.73 14.80 14.37
C SER A 118 -4.25 13.38 14.19
N VAL A 119 -4.18 12.55 15.25
CA VAL A 119 -4.79 11.21 15.28
C VAL A 119 -6.31 11.29 15.16
N ARG A 120 -6.95 12.22 15.86
CA ARG A 120 -8.41 12.45 15.77
C ARG A 120 -8.83 12.79 14.34
N ARG A 121 -8.07 13.63 13.63
CA ARG A 121 -8.31 13.95 12.21
C ARG A 121 -8.18 12.72 11.31
N ALA A 122 -7.11 11.95 11.47
CA ALA A 122 -6.91 10.74 10.70
C ALA A 122 -8.06 9.72 10.90
N LEU A 123 -8.52 9.53 12.14
CA LEU A 123 -9.69 8.69 12.43
C LEU A 123 -10.98 9.25 11.81
N ALA A 124 -11.16 10.57 11.80
CA ALA A 124 -12.33 11.21 11.20
C ALA A 124 -12.43 10.89 9.70
N ILE A 125 -11.32 10.81 8.96
CA ILE A 125 -11.31 10.39 7.55
C ILE A 125 -12.00 9.03 7.39
N GLN A 126 -11.59 8.03 8.17
CA GLN A 126 -12.19 6.69 8.09
C GLN A 126 -13.67 6.68 8.47
N LEU A 127 -14.06 7.47 9.48
CA LEU A 127 -15.45 7.58 9.92
C LEU A 127 -16.32 8.24 8.86
N ILE A 128 -15.88 9.34 8.25
CA ILE A 128 -16.62 10.04 7.20
C ILE A 128 -16.82 9.11 6.00
N VAL A 129 -15.76 8.45 5.53
CA VAL A 129 -15.87 7.52 4.39
C VAL A 129 -16.81 6.35 4.69
N ASN A 130 -16.79 5.79 5.90
CA ASN A 130 -17.64 4.64 6.24
C ASN A 130 -19.07 4.99 6.69
N LYS A 131 -19.31 6.18 7.25
CA LYS A 131 -20.59 6.56 7.87
C LYS A 131 -21.39 7.57 7.04
N GLU A 132 -20.72 8.45 6.31
CA GLU A 132 -21.37 9.54 5.57
C GLU A 132 -21.39 9.29 4.07
N SER A 133 -20.32 8.69 3.51
CA SER A 133 -20.29 8.37 2.09
C SER A 133 -21.29 7.27 1.75
N GLY A 134 -22.32 7.60 0.95
CA GLY A 134 -23.30 6.62 0.49
C GLY A 134 -22.69 5.52 -0.40
N TRP A 135 -21.53 5.79 -1.00
CA TRP A 135 -20.84 4.88 -1.92
C TRP A 135 -20.40 3.57 -1.22
N THR A 136 -20.01 3.65 0.05
CA THR A 136 -19.51 2.50 0.84
C THR A 136 -20.63 1.59 1.36
N LYS A 137 -21.90 1.90 1.04
CA LYS A 137 -23.03 1.01 1.33
C LYS A 137 -23.11 -0.20 0.39
N THR A 138 -22.44 -0.14 -0.75
CA THR A 138 -22.29 -1.26 -1.69
C THR A 138 -21.00 -2.01 -1.38
N GLU A 139 -21.06 -3.33 -1.29
CA GLU A 139 -19.88 -4.16 -0.94
C GLU A 139 -18.79 -4.16 -2.03
N ASN A 140 -19.16 -4.05 -3.31
CA ASN A 140 -18.20 -4.02 -4.41
C ASN A 140 -18.59 -2.95 -5.45
N PRO A 141 -18.42 -1.66 -5.12
CA PRO A 141 -18.95 -0.58 -5.94
C PRO A 141 -18.20 -0.40 -7.28
N MET A 142 -17.01 -0.99 -7.41
CA MET A 142 -16.20 -0.93 -8.63
C MET A 142 -16.47 -2.10 -9.59
N GLN A 143 -17.39 -3.02 -9.25
CA GLN A 143 -17.71 -4.20 -10.05
C GLN A 143 -18.19 -3.80 -11.46
N GLY A 144 -17.62 -4.43 -12.48
CA GLY A 144 -18.00 -4.22 -13.88
C GLY A 144 -17.46 -2.94 -14.51
N SER A 145 -16.66 -2.16 -13.78
CA SER A 145 -15.94 -1.02 -14.35
C SER A 145 -14.85 -1.50 -15.30
N PHE A 146 -14.96 -1.12 -16.57
CA PHE A 146 -14.01 -1.52 -17.63
C PHE A 146 -12.55 -1.24 -17.24
N ILE A 147 -12.25 -0.02 -16.77
CA ILE A 147 -10.88 0.37 -16.40
C ILE A 147 -10.36 -0.44 -15.20
N VAL A 148 -11.24 -0.81 -14.28
CA VAL A 148 -10.88 -1.56 -13.08
C VAL A 148 -10.59 -3.01 -13.42
N GLU A 149 -11.38 -3.63 -14.30
CA GLU A 149 -11.12 -4.99 -14.79
C GLU A 149 -9.80 -5.03 -15.58
N GLU A 150 -9.62 -4.14 -16.56
CA GLU A 150 -8.38 -4.06 -17.36
C GLU A 150 -7.14 -3.86 -16.47
N LEU A 151 -7.22 -2.91 -15.52
CA LEU A 151 -6.13 -2.65 -14.59
C LEU A 151 -5.84 -3.84 -13.67
N THR A 152 -6.86 -4.64 -13.31
CA THR A 152 -6.66 -5.87 -12.52
C THR A 152 -5.83 -6.88 -13.29
N ASP A 153 -6.11 -7.05 -14.58
CA ASP A 153 -5.39 -8.01 -15.42
C ASP A 153 -3.96 -7.53 -15.70
N LEU A 154 -3.76 -6.23 -15.96
CA LEU A 154 -2.42 -5.66 -16.14
C LEU A 154 -1.56 -5.79 -14.87
N VAL A 155 -2.12 -5.49 -13.70
CA VAL A 155 -1.38 -5.58 -12.43
C VAL A 155 -1.13 -7.05 -12.06
N GLU A 156 -2.09 -7.96 -12.30
CA GLU A 156 -1.88 -9.39 -12.08
C GLU A 156 -0.74 -9.93 -12.94
N GLU A 157 -0.76 -9.65 -14.24
CA GLU A 157 0.29 -10.07 -15.16
C GLU A 157 1.66 -9.57 -14.71
N ALA A 158 1.77 -8.29 -14.34
CA ALA A 158 3.02 -7.71 -13.84
C ALA A 158 3.51 -8.41 -12.54
N VAL A 159 2.60 -8.72 -11.60
CA VAL A 159 2.95 -9.45 -10.37
C VAL A 159 3.41 -10.88 -10.68
N LEU A 160 2.75 -11.57 -11.60
CA LEU A 160 3.12 -12.93 -12.01
C LEU A 160 4.48 -12.97 -12.71
N GLN A 161 4.76 -12.01 -13.60
CA GLN A 161 6.08 -11.86 -14.23
C GLN A 161 7.19 -11.66 -13.19
N GLU A 162 6.93 -10.86 -12.15
CA GLU A 162 7.87 -10.68 -11.04
C GLU A 162 8.03 -11.97 -10.23
N PHE A 163 6.97 -12.75 -10.02
CA PHE A 163 7.08 -14.06 -9.37
C PHE A 163 7.93 -15.04 -10.18
N GLU A 164 7.81 -15.05 -11.51
CA GLU A 164 8.68 -15.86 -12.35
C GLU A 164 10.14 -15.38 -12.28
N ALA A 165 10.36 -14.07 -12.26
CA ALA A 165 11.70 -13.50 -12.12
C ALA A 165 12.35 -13.94 -10.79
N LEU A 166 11.59 -13.97 -9.70
CA LEU A 166 12.03 -14.52 -8.42
C LEU A 166 12.26 -16.04 -8.50
N SER A 167 11.35 -16.79 -9.13
CA SER A 167 11.47 -18.25 -9.28
C SER A 167 12.75 -18.66 -10.02
N ARG A 168 13.06 -17.97 -11.13
CA ARG A 168 14.31 -18.16 -11.90
C ARG A 168 15.59 -17.90 -11.08
N ARG A 169 15.48 -17.20 -9.96
CA ARG A 169 16.58 -16.88 -9.03
C ARG A 169 16.59 -17.77 -7.79
N GLY A 170 15.89 -18.91 -7.81
CA GLY A 170 15.79 -19.80 -6.64
C GLY A 170 14.74 -19.35 -5.62
N GLY A 171 13.70 -18.64 -6.08
CA GLY A 171 12.65 -18.11 -5.23
C GLY A 171 13.11 -16.92 -4.37
N VAL A 172 12.34 -16.62 -3.32
CA VAL A 172 12.61 -15.47 -2.44
C VAL A 172 14.00 -15.56 -1.79
N LEU A 173 14.39 -16.73 -1.30
CA LEU A 173 15.67 -16.90 -0.60
C LEU A 173 16.87 -16.65 -1.53
N GLY A 174 16.87 -17.20 -2.75
CA GLY A 174 17.95 -16.93 -3.71
C GLY A 174 17.93 -15.50 -4.26
N ALA A 175 16.74 -14.89 -4.38
CA ALA A 175 16.63 -13.45 -4.70
C ALA A 175 17.18 -12.55 -3.58
N MET A 176 17.08 -12.96 -2.31
CA MET A 176 17.68 -12.24 -1.18
C MET A 176 19.21 -12.32 -1.20
N GLU A 177 19.79 -13.49 -1.53
CA GLU A 177 21.25 -13.67 -1.63
C GLU A 177 21.88 -12.76 -2.71
N THR A 178 21.15 -12.55 -3.81
CA THR A 178 21.58 -11.66 -4.91
C THR A 178 21.17 -10.20 -4.71
N MET A 179 20.56 -9.86 -3.57
CA MET A 179 20.00 -8.53 -3.27
C MET A 179 19.02 -8.01 -4.33
N TYR A 180 18.41 -8.90 -5.12
CA TYR A 180 17.61 -8.53 -6.28
C TYR A 180 16.42 -7.62 -5.90
N GLN A 181 15.63 -8.02 -4.90
CA GLN A 181 14.48 -7.23 -4.45
C GLN A 181 14.92 -5.87 -3.87
N ARG A 182 16.00 -5.87 -3.08
CA ARG A 182 16.55 -4.64 -2.48
C ARG A 182 17.05 -3.68 -3.55
N GLY A 183 17.78 -4.18 -4.55
CA GLY A 183 18.25 -3.42 -5.68
C GLY A 183 17.09 -2.80 -6.47
N LYS A 184 16.07 -3.58 -6.81
CA LYS A 184 14.88 -3.09 -7.51
C LYS A 184 14.17 -1.96 -6.74
N ILE A 185 14.01 -2.10 -5.43
CA ILE A 185 13.42 -1.06 -4.57
C ILE A 185 14.29 0.20 -4.55
N GLN A 186 15.61 0.04 -4.47
CA GLN A 186 16.54 1.17 -4.45
C GLN A 186 16.56 1.92 -5.79
N ASP A 187 16.57 1.19 -6.91
CA ASP A 187 16.53 1.78 -8.25
C ASP A 187 15.24 2.59 -8.45
N GLU A 188 14.09 2.04 -8.05
CA GLU A 188 12.80 2.74 -8.12
C GLU A 188 12.74 3.96 -7.20
N SER A 189 13.33 3.86 -5.99
CA SER A 189 13.43 5.00 -5.08
C SER A 189 14.26 6.13 -5.68
N MET A 190 15.40 5.81 -6.29
CA MET A 190 16.26 6.81 -6.94
C MET A 190 15.59 7.43 -8.17
N TYR A 191 14.90 6.61 -8.96
CA TYR A 191 14.13 7.08 -10.11
C TYR A 191 13.05 8.08 -9.70
N TYR A 192 12.24 7.74 -8.69
CA TYR A 192 11.23 8.66 -8.18
C TYR A 192 11.80 9.96 -7.62
N GLU A 193 12.87 9.90 -6.80
CA GLU A 193 13.47 11.12 -6.25
C GLU A 193 14.06 12.01 -7.35
N HIS A 194 14.60 11.40 -8.42
CA HIS A 194 15.04 12.15 -9.60
C HIS A 194 13.87 12.90 -10.26
N LEU A 195 12.77 12.20 -10.56
CA LEU A 195 11.57 12.81 -11.16
C LEU A 195 10.94 13.90 -10.28
N LYS A 196 10.97 13.70 -8.95
CA LYS A 196 10.49 14.69 -7.99
C LYS A 196 11.39 15.93 -7.97
N HIS A 197 12.71 15.73 -7.96
CA HIS A 197 13.68 16.80 -7.89
C HIS A 197 13.74 17.64 -9.18
N ASP A 198 13.68 17.00 -10.35
CA ASP A 198 13.70 17.69 -11.64
C ASP A 198 12.33 18.26 -12.05
N GLY A 199 11.26 17.90 -11.33
CA GLY A 199 9.89 18.38 -11.54
C GLY A 199 9.10 17.61 -12.60
N THR A 200 9.67 16.56 -13.19
CA THR A 200 8.96 15.70 -14.15
C THR A 200 7.75 15.03 -13.49
N LEU A 201 7.88 14.64 -12.22
CA LEU A 201 6.76 14.23 -11.39
C LEU A 201 6.21 15.44 -10.62
N PRO A 202 5.02 15.96 -10.95
CA PRO A 202 4.44 17.08 -10.24
C PRO A 202 3.96 16.65 -8.85
N ILE A 203 4.42 17.38 -7.83
CA ILE A 203 4.01 17.22 -6.44
C ILE A 203 3.51 18.59 -5.92
N ILE A 204 2.20 18.65 -5.70
CA ILE A 204 1.49 19.86 -5.23
C ILE A 204 2.03 20.28 -3.86
N GLY A 205 2.44 21.54 -3.73
CA GLY A 205 3.02 22.11 -2.52
C GLY A 205 4.50 21.81 -2.32
N VAL A 206 5.15 21.03 -3.22
CA VAL A 206 6.58 20.69 -3.11
C VAL A 206 7.39 21.23 -4.29
N ASN A 207 7.02 20.88 -5.52
CA ASN A 207 7.71 21.37 -6.72
C ASN A 207 6.78 22.12 -7.70
N THR A 208 5.47 22.08 -7.46
CA THR A 208 4.46 22.83 -8.21
C THR A 208 3.34 23.29 -7.27
N PHE A 209 2.57 24.31 -7.65
CA PHE A 209 1.57 24.96 -6.79
C PHE A 209 2.16 25.34 -5.42
N LEU A 210 3.28 26.06 -5.46
CA LEU A 210 3.99 26.50 -4.26
C LEU A 210 3.26 27.66 -3.60
N ASN A 211 3.32 27.73 -2.26
CA ASN A 211 2.73 28.81 -1.52
C ASN A 211 3.57 30.10 -1.69
N PRO A 212 2.97 31.18 -2.25
CA PRO A 212 3.70 32.42 -2.53
C PRO A 212 4.12 33.16 -1.26
N ASN A 213 3.54 32.81 -0.11
CA ASN A 213 3.82 33.39 1.20
C ASN A 213 4.57 32.41 2.12
N ALA A 214 5.11 31.32 1.58
CA ALA A 214 5.91 30.39 2.38
C ALA A 214 7.08 31.18 3.01
N GLN A 215 7.20 31.08 4.33
CA GLN A 215 8.41 31.53 5.01
C GLN A 215 9.52 30.53 4.67
N ASP A 216 10.70 31.03 4.30
CA ASP A 216 11.86 30.16 4.14
C ASP A 216 12.08 29.40 5.45
N PHE A 217 12.25 28.09 5.34
CA PHE A 217 12.50 27.23 6.50
C PHE A 217 13.87 27.61 7.07
N ASP A 218 13.90 28.34 8.18
CA ASP A 218 15.15 28.63 8.90
C ASP A 218 15.55 27.38 9.68
N GLU A 219 16.60 26.70 9.24
CA GLU A 219 17.15 25.53 9.92
C GLU A 219 17.54 25.82 11.38
N ASN A 220 17.78 27.10 11.75
CA ASN A 220 18.07 27.51 13.12
C ASN A 220 16.81 27.65 14.00
N ALA A 221 15.61 27.66 13.42
CA ALA A 221 14.35 27.73 14.15
C ALA A 221 13.88 26.34 14.67
N ALA A 222 14.58 25.26 14.32
CA ALA A 222 14.27 23.92 14.83
C ALA A 222 14.42 23.82 16.36
N ASP A 223 15.24 24.68 16.97
CA ASP A 223 15.38 24.80 18.44
C ASP A 223 14.23 25.58 19.11
N GLU A 224 13.34 26.23 18.34
CA GLU A 224 12.19 26.99 18.84
C GLU A 224 10.85 26.24 18.75
N PHE A 225 10.83 25.01 18.23
CA PHE A 225 9.66 24.13 18.36
C PHE A 225 9.56 23.63 19.81
N ASP A 226 9.03 24.49 20.67
CA ASP A 226 8.65 24.11 22.03
C ASP A 226 7.50 23.09 21.95
N MET A 227 7.73 21.91 22.57
CA MET A 227 6.79 20.78 22.63
C MET A 227 5.52 21.08 23.41
#